data_AF-A0A928LJQ2-F1
#
_entry.id   AF-A0A928LJQ2-F1
#
_cell.length_a   1.000
_cell.length_b   1.000
_cell.length_c   1.000
_cell.angle_alpha   90.00
_cell.angle_beta   90.00
_cell.angle_gamma   90.00
#
_symmetry.space_group_name_H-M   'P 1'
#
loop_
_entity.id
_entity.type
_entity.pdbx_description
1 polymer ?
#
loop_
_entity_poly.entity_id
_entity_poly.type
_entity_poly.pdbx_seq_one_letter_code
_entity_poly.pdbx_strand_id
1 'polypeptide(L)'
;MSCKVIKCSKMFDSENQQVLENVMIFVKDNIIEKVCPWTDETEGYELIDLTDKFVTPGLIDCHVHLSSNGEANPSGGQKTLGDHAFFMMRMAQADLMAGFTTLRSVGDPGFNDVALRNAIDRGEVVGPRLLVSGPCIGTTGGHADSHYNPYITESPVAGSGQICDGADAMLKAARYNVKHGVDVLKFMSTGGVMSKGTTVGAQQMTFEEMRAVCEIAEMYGVITATHAHGTNGIKCAVKAGVTSVEHGMMLDDECIEEMAKRGTFLVPTIIAAERIIVMGAEAGIPQYMVDKAKQVLANHR
;
A
#
# COMPACT_ATOMS: atom_id res chain seq x y z
N MET A 1 -21.04 -26.17 4.80
CA MET A 1 -21.41 -24.75 4.98
C MET A 1 -21.09 -24.38 6.41
N SER A 2 -20.40 -23.26 6.61
CA SER A 2 -20.05 -22.78 7.95
C SER A 2 -21.04 -21.67 8.32
N CYS A 3 -21.88 -21.90 9.31
CA CYS A 3 -22.83 -20.93 9.85
C CYS A 3 -22.36 -20.50 11.24
N LYS A 4 -22.09 -19.21 11.43
CA LYS A 4 -21.63 -18.62 12.69
C LYS A 4 -22.51 -17.43 13.08
N VAL A 5 -22.76 -17.27 14.37
CA VAL A 5 -23.39 -16.06 14.91
C VAL A 5 -22.44 -15.44 15.93
N ILE A 6 -22.04 -14.20 15.68
CA ILE A 6 -21.18 -13.45 16.59
C ILE A 6 -22.08 -12.60 17.47
N LYS A 7 -22.07 -12.85 18.78
CA LYS A 7 -22.78 -12.05 19.78
C LYS A 7 -21.82 -11.09 20.44
N CYS A 8 -22.06 -9.78 20.35
CA CYS A 8 -21.20 -8.77 20.97
C CYS A 8 -22.01 -7.68 21.68
N SER A 9 -21.42 -7.07 22.70
CA SER A 9 -22.05 -5.97 23.44
C SER A 9 -21.96 -4.66 22.71
N LYS A 10 -20.88 -4.44 21.94
CA LYS A 10 -20.68 -3.23 21.14
C LYS A 10 -20.13 -3.56 19.76
N MET A 11 -20.70 -2.94 18.74
CA MET A 11 -20.23 -3.01 17.36
C MET A 11 -20.17 -1.60 16.76
N PHE A 12 -19.10 -1.27 16.04
CA PHE A 12 -19.06 -0.06 15.23
C PHE A 12 -19.75 -0.29 13.87
N ASP A 13 -20.79 0.49 13.62
CA ASP A 13 -21.43 0.62 12.32
C ASP A 13 -20.72 1.75 11.54
N SER A 14 -19.85 1.36 10.61
CA SER A 14 -19.08 2.30 9.81
C SER A 14 -19.89 3.05 8.77
N GLU A 15 -21.06 2.54 8.37
CA GLU A 15 -21.92 3.21 7.39
C GLU A 15 -22.63 4.41 8.02
N ASN A 16 -23.19 4.23 9.22
CA ASN A 16 -23.90 5.27 9.95
C ASN A 16 -23.03 5.99 11.01
N GLN A 17 -21.76 5.62 11.14
CA GLN A 17 -20.79 6.20 12.07
C GLN A 17 -21.24 6.18 13.54
N GLN A 18 -21.81 5.06 13.98
CA GLN A 18 -22.38 4.91 15.33
C GLN A 18 -21.94 3.61 16.00
N VAL A 19 -22.05 3.57 17.33
CA VAL A 19 -21.88 2.34 18.11
C VAL A 19 -23.25 1.73 18.36
N LEU A 20 -23.44 0.51 17.88
CA LEU A 20 -24.61 -0.31 18.18
C LEU A 20 -24.33 -1.16 19.41
N GLU A 21 -25.33 -1.31 20.27
CA GLU A 21 -25.25 -2.12 21.48
C GLU A 21 -26.06 -3.41 21.36
N ASN A 22 -25.60 -4.46 22.05
CA ASN A 22 -26.27 -5.75 22.13
C ASN A 22 -26.64 -6.32 20.75
N VAL A 23 -25.62 -6.56 19.93
CA VAL A 23 -25.74 -6.95 18.52
C VAL A 23 -25.40 -8.43 18.32
N MET A 24 -26.11 -9.07 17.40
CA MET A 24 -25.77 -10.35 16.79
C MET A 24 -25.50 -10.19 15.29
N ILE A 25 -24.40 -10.80 14.82
CA ILE A 25 -23.96 -10.78 13.42
C ILE A 25 -24.00 -12.23 12.91
N PHE A 26 -24.92 -12.50 11.99
CA PHE A 26 -25.08 -13.82 11.37
C PHE A 26 -24.20 -13.91 10.12
N VAL A 27 -23.36 -14.93 10.09
CA VAL A 27 -22.38 -15.18 9.02
C VAL A 27 -22.61 -16.56 8.45
N LYS A 28 -22.76 -16.64 7.12
CA LYS A 28 -22.86 -17.90 6.39
C LYS A 28 -21.89 -17.89 5.23
N ASP A 29 -21.09 -18.94 5.14
CA ASP A 29 -20.11 -19.14 4.07
C ASP A 29 -19.23 -17.89 3.84
N ASN A 30 -18.79 -17.28 4.96
CA ASN A 30 -17.97 -16.06 5.05
C ASN A 30 -18.63 -14.75 4.59
N ILE A 31 -19.95 -14.73 4.43
CA ILE A 31 -20.74 -13.53 4.14
C ILE A 31 -21.62 -13.18 5.33
N ILE A 32 -21.70 -11.89 5.68
CA ILE A 32 -22.64 -11.40 6.68
C ILE A 32 -24.04 -11.43 6.05
N GLU A 33 -24.93 -12.27 6.58
CA GLU A 33 -26.32 -12.39 6.10
C GLU A 33 -27.24 -11.36 6.77
N LYS A 34 -27.01 -11.11 8.06
CA LYS A 34 -27.89 -10.28 8.89
C LYS A 34 -27.14 -9.71 10.09
N VAL A 35 -27.43 -8.47 10.42
CA VAL A 35 -27.05 -7.82 11.68
C VAL A 35 -28.34 -7.39 12.39
N CYS A 36 -28.51 -7.77 13.65
CA CYS A 36 -29.70 -7.42 14.43
C CYS A 36 -29.42 -7.31 15.93
N PRO A 37 -30.35 -6.77 16.73
CA PRO A 37 -30.28 -6.88 18.19
C PRO A 37 -30.19 -8.35 18.65
N TRP A 38 -29.76 -8.57 19.88
CA TRP A 38 -29.75 -9.90 20.50
C TRP A 38 -31.11 -10.59 20.38
N THR A 39 -31.05 -11.87 20.02
CA THR A 39 -32.19 -12.77 19.85
C THR A 39 -31.79 -14.17 20.30
N ASP A 40 -32.77 -15.03 20.57
CA ASP A 40 -32.54 -16.44 20.87
C ASP A 40 -32.45 -17.30 19.59
N GLU A 41 -32.70 -16.72 18.42
CA GLU A 41 -32.66 -17.35 17.10
C GLU A 41 -31.22 -17.71 16.67
N THR A 42 -30.61 -18.69 17.32
CA THR A 42 -29.23 -19.14 17.03
C THR A 42 -29.17 -20.59 16.52
N GLU A 43 -30.33 -21.23 16.31
CA GLU A 43 -30.42 -22.60 15.83
C GLU A 43 -29.73 -22.76 14.48
N GLY A 44 -28.83 -23.74 14.37
CA GLY A 44 -28.04 -23.99 13.15
C GLY A 44 -26.79 -23.11 12.98
N TYR A 45 -26.49 -22.22 13.93
CA TYR A 45 -25.28 -21.40 13.92
C TYR A 45 -24.34 -21.75 15.10
N GLU A 46 -23.04 -21.74 14.85
CA GLU A 46 -22.02 -21.76 15.90
C GLU A 46 -21.96 -20.39 16.59
N LEU A 47 -22.23 -20.33 17.89
CA LEU A 47 -22.18 -19.10 18.67
C LEU A 47 -20.73 -18.72 19.02
N ILE A 48 -20.31 -17.53 18.59
CA ILE A 48 -19.09 -16.87 19.02
C ILE A 48 -19.46 -15.75 19.99
N ASP A 49 -19.18 -15.94 21.27
CA ASP A 49 -19.47 -14.96 22.32
C ASP A 49 -18.29 -13.97 22.46
N LEU A 50 -18.53 -12.73 22.04
CA LEU A 50 -17.65 -11.57 22.17
C LEU A 50 -18.33 -10.47 22.99
N THR A 51 -19.18 -10.83 23.95
CA THR A 51 -19.90 -9.87 24.81
C THR A 51 -18.95 -9.00 25.66
N ASP A 52 -17.71 -9.42 25.88
CA ASP A 52 -16.68 -8.63 26.57
C ASP A 52 -15.82 -7.77 25.62
N LYS A 53 -16.09 -7.80 24.31
CA LYS A 53 -15.32 -7.08 23.28
C LYS A 53 -16.12 -5.99 22.57
N PHE A 54 -15.36 -5.16 21.86
CA PHE A 54 -15.87 -4.21 20.89
C PHE A 54 -15.53 -4.73 19.48
N VAL A 55 -16.54 -4.88 18.63
CA VAL A 55 -16.39 -5.44 17.27
C VAL A 55 -16.35 -4.33 16.23
N THR A 56 -15.43 -4.43 15.26
CA THR A 56 -15.29 -3.51 14.13
C THR A 56 -15.19 -4.28 12.82
N PRO A 57 -15.48 -3.66 11.67
CA PRO A 57 -15.02 -4.18 10.38
C PRO A 57 -13.49 -4.35 10.39
N GLY A 58 -13.00 -5.37 9.69
CA GLY A 58 -11.56 -5.58 9.56
C GLY A 58 -10.88 -4.38 8.91
N LEU A 59 -9.68 -4.04 9.39
CA LEU A 59 -8.94 -2.87 8.91
C LEU A 59 -8.39 -3.11 7.50
N ILE A 60 -8.17 -2.02 6.76
CA ILE A 60 -7.56 -2.00 5.43
C ILE A 60 -6.34 -1.08 5.47
N ASP A 61 -5.18 -1.61 5.09
CA ASP A 61 -3.99 -0.79 4.87
C ASP A 61 -3.78 -0.60 3.36
N CYS A 62 -3.79 0.65 2.92
CA CYS A 62 -3.67 1.01 1.50
C CYS A 62 -2.22 1.21 1.04
N HIS A 63 -1.21 1.09 1.91
CA HIS A 63 0.18 1.31 1.52
C HIS A 63 1.15 0.47 2.35
N VAL A 64 1.33 -0.79 1.93
CA VAL A 64 2.35 -1.66 2.52
C VAL A 64 3.40 -2.06 1.50
N HIS A 65 4.56 -2.44 2.01
CA HIS A 65 5.64 -3.08 1.26
C HIS A 65 5.97 -4.39 1.98
N LEU A 66 5.39 -5.51 1.54
CA LEU A 66 5.49 -6.79 2.25
C LEU A 66 6.93 -7.32 2.30
N SER A 67 7.76 -6.91 1.35
CA SER A 67 9.19 -7.25 1.27
C SER A 67 10.08 -6.47 2.24
N SER A 68 9.51 -5.53 3.00
CA SER A 68 10.22 -4.68 3.95
C SER A 68 9.47 -4.58 5.28
N ASN A 69 10.10 -3.98 6.28
CA ASN A 69 9.45 -3.62 7.54
C ASN A 69 10.02 -2.29 8.06
N GLY A 70 9.52 -1.82 9.21
CA GLY A 70 9.96 -0.58 9.84
C GLY A 70 11.33 -0.63 10.54
N GLU A 71 12.21 -1.59 10.22
CA GLU A 71 13.56 -1.63 10.78
C GLU A 71 14.41 -0.45 10.26
N ALA A 72 15.37 0.00 11.08
CA ALA A 72 16.19 1.16 10.76
C ALA A 72 17.13 0.96 9.55
N ASN A 73 17.46 -0.30 9.23
CA ASN A 73 18.18 -0.67 8.02
C ASN A 73 17.43 -1.80 7.28
N PRO A 74 16.33 -1.48 6.57
CA PRO A 74 15.52 -2.49 5.89
C PRO A 74 16.27 -3.15 4.73
N SER A 75 17.39 -2.55 4.29
CA SER A 75 18.29 -3.05 3.26
C SER A 75 19.37 -4.01 3.79
N GLY A 76 19.25 -4.47 5.03
CA GLY A 76 20.20 -5.38 5.67
C GLY A 76 20.28 -6.74 4.96
N GLY A 77 21.31 -6.92 4.14
CA GLY A 77 21.70 -8.20 3.53
C GLY A 77 21.13 -8.42 2.13
N GLN A 78 21.89 -9.15 1.30
CA GLN A 78 21.41 -9.63 0.01
C GLN A 78 20.36 -10.71 0.25
N LYS A 79 19.13 -10.48 -0.22
CA LYS A 79 18.02 -11.43 -0.12
C LYS A 79 17.72 -11.95 -1.51
N THR A 80 17.58 -13.26 -1.64
CA THR A 80 17.04 -13.87 -2.86
C THR A 80 15.53 -13.62 -2.92
N LEU A 81 14.92 -13.85 -4.09
CA LEU A 81 13.46 -13.83 -4.20
C LEU A 81 12.80 -14.85 -3.26
N GLY A 82 13.44 -16.00 -2.99
CA GLY A 82 12.93 -16.98 -2.03
C GLY A 82 12.91 -16.45 -0.60
N ASP A 83 13.97 -15.74 -0.18
CA ASP A 83 14.04 -15.12 1.14
C ASP A 83 12.94 -14.07 1.33
N HIS A 84 12.68 -13.26 0.30
CA HIS A 84 11.57 -12.31 0.30
C HIS A 84 10.22 -13.00 0.42
N ALA A 85 9.97 -14.11 -0.29
CA ALA A 85 8.70 -14.81 -0.24
C ALA A 85 8.36 -15.30 1.20
N PHE A 86 9.31 -15.91 1.90
CA PHE A 86 9.10 -16.34 3.29
C PHE A 86 8.93 -15.16 4.25
N PHE A 87 9.70 -14.08 4.04
CA PHE A 87 9.56 -12.86 4.83
C PHE A 87 8.17 -12.23 4.65
N MET A 88 7.72 -12.07 3.41
CA MET A 88 6.43 -11.47 3.04
C MET A 88 5.26 -12.26 3.61
N MET A 89 5.31 -13.60 3.55
CA MET A 89 4.30 -14.46 4.17
C MET A 89 4.16 -14.16 5.67
N ARG A 90 5.29 -14.07 6.39
CA ARG A 90 5.30 -13.78 7.82
C ARG A 90 4.77 -12.37 8.13
N MET A 91 5.10 -11.37 7.31
CA MET A 91 4.59 -10.00 7.49
C MET A 91 3.08 -9.93 7.26
N ALA A 92 2.58 -10.51 6.17
CA ALA A 92 1.15 -10.56 5.89
C ALA A 92 0.36 -11.26 7.02
N GLN A 93 0.90 -12.33 7.60
CA GLN A 93 0.30 -12.99 8.76
C GLN A 93 0.32 -12.12 10.03
N ALA A 94 1.40 -11.37 10.25
CA ALA A 94 1.47 -10.44 11.37
C ALA A 94 0.44 -9.31 11.24
N ASP A 95 0.27 -8.75 10.04
CA ASP A 95 -0.75 -7.73 9.76
C ASP A 95 -2.17 -8.27 9.95
N LEU A 96 -2.43 -9.52 9.51
CA LEU A 96 -3.71 -10.19 9.78
C LEU A 96 -3.99 -10.32 11.28
N MET A 97 -2.98 -10.73 12.05
CA MET A 97 -3.09 -10.83 13.51
C MET A 97 -3.22 -9.47 14.21
N ALA A 98 -2.79 -8.39 13.56
CA ALA A 98 -3.01 -7.01 14.02
C ALA A 98 -4.40 -6.46 13.66
N GLY A 99 -5.22 -7.22 12.92
CA GLY A 99 -6.59 -6.85 12.56
C GLY A 99 -6.77 -6.30 11.15
N PHE A 100 -5.70 -6.28 10.33
CA PHE A 100 -5.80 -5.90 8.92
C PHE A 100 -6.22 -7.10 8.08
N THR A 101 -7.42 -7.03 7.51
CA THR A 101 -7.99 -8.14 6.73
C THR A 101 -7.82 -7.95 5.23
N THR A 102 -7.46 -6.74 4.79
CA THR A 102 -7.10 -6.42 3.41
C THR A 102 -5.88 -5.50 3.39
N LEU A 103 -4.90 -5.79 2.53
CA LEU A 103 -3.71 -4.96 2.34
C LEU A 103 -3.55 -4.61 0.86
N ARG A 104 -3.07 -3.40 0.57
CA ARG A 104 -2.59 -3.02 -0.76
C ARG A 104 -1.07 -2.91 -0.75
N SER A 105 -0.41 -3.92 -1.31
CA SER A 105 1.02 -3.86 -1.59
C SER A 105 1.28 -2.95 -2.78
N VAL A 106 2.25 -2.04 -2.61
CA VAL A 106 2.56 -0.97 -3.57
C VAL A 106 4.05 -0.94 -3.94
N GLY A 107 4.68 -2.11 -4.02
CA GLY A 107 6.01 -2.27 -4.62
C GLY A 107 6.79 -3.39 -3.95
N ASP A 108 6.90 -4.53 -4.62
CA ASP A 108 7.58 -5.72 -4.11
C ASP A 108 8.38 -6.42 -5.23
N PRO A 109 9.46 -7.14 -4.88
CA PRO A 109 10.38 -7.69 -5.85
C PRO A 109 9.84 -8.96 -6.53
N GLY A 110 10.11 -9.07 -7.83
CA GLY A 110 9.92 -10.31 -8.58
C GLY A 110 8.50 -10.87 -8.61
N PHE A 111 7.48 -10.04 -8.40
CA PHE A 111 6.06 -10.45 -8.29
C PHE A 111 5.78 -11.45 -7.16
N ASN A 112 6.60 -11.46 -6.11
CA ASN A 112 6.38 -12.31 -4.94
C ASN A 112 5.07 -11.97 -4.21
N ASP A 113 4.63 -10.72 -4.28
CA ASP A 113 3.35 -10.24 -3.77
C ASP A 113 2.19 -10.91 -4.51
N VAL A 114 2.26 -10.99 -5.84
CA VAL A 114 1.31 -11.74 -6.67
C VAL A 114 1.30 -13.22 -6.29
N ALA A 115 2.47 -13.84 -6.12
CA ALA A 115 2.57 -15.24 -5.74
C ALA A 115 1.92 -15.49 -4.36
N LEU A 116 2.17 -14.61 -3.39
CA LEU A 116 1.58 -14.67 -2.05
C LEU A 116 0.07 -14.46 -2.07
N ARG A 117 -0.44 -13.44 -2.79
CA ARG A 117 -1.89 -13.23 -2.99
C ARG A 117 -2.55 -14.50 -3.51
N ASN A 118 -2.01 -15.04 -4.61
CA ASN A 118 -2.59 -16.22 -5.24
C ASN A 118 -2.55 -17.45 -4.32
N ALA A 119 -1.52 -17.61 -3.49
CA ALA A 119 -1.45 -18.70 -2.51
C ALA A 119 -2.49 -18.53 -1.39
N ILE A 120 -2.72 -17.29 -0.92
CA ILE A 120 -3.78 -16.97 0.05
C ILE A 120 -5.16 -17.23 -0.56
N ASP A 121 -5.41 -16.78 -1.80
CA ASP A 121 -6.68 -16.97 -2.49
C ASP A 121 -7.01 -18.45 -2.73
N ARG A 122 -5.99 -19.29 -2.94
CA ARG A 122 -6.14 -20.75 -3.02
C ARG A 122 -6.26 -21.44 -1.65
N GLY A 123 -6.13 -20.71 -0.56
CA GLY A 123 -6.17 -21.25 0.80
C GLY A 123 -4.93 -22.05 1.21
N GLU A 124 -3.83 -21.94 0.46
CA GLU A 124 -2.56 -22.64 0.75
C GLU A 124 -1.80 -21.98 1.91
N VAL A 125 -2.00 -20.67 2.09
CA VAL A 125 -1.35 -19.84 3.11
C VAL A 125 -2.42 -19.01 3.81
N VAL A 126 -2.35 -18.92 5.14
CA VAL A 126 -3.17 -17.98 5.91
C VAL A 126 -2.62 -16.57 5.74
N GLY A 127 -3.48 -15.62 5.36
CA GLY A 127 -3.13 -14.22 5.21
C GLY A 127 -4.36 -13.35 4.89
N PRO A 128 -4.20 -12.02 4.88
CA PRO A 128 -5.26 -11.09 4.51
C PRO A 128 -5.48 -11.11 2.99
N ARG A 129 -6.59 -10.54 2.53
CA ARG A 129 -6.79 -10.28 1.09
C ARG A 129 -5.72 -9.28 0.63
N LEU A 130 -5.06 -9.57 -0.48
CA LEU A 130 -4.02 -8.69 -1.02
C LEU A 130 -4.47 -8.07 -2.35
N LEU A 131 -4.29 -6.76 -2.48
CA LEU A 131 -4.20 -6.07 -3.77
C LEU A 131 -2.71 -5.79 -4.01
N VAL A 132 -2.19 -6.19 -5.16
CA VAL A 132 -0.72 -6.24 -5.35
C VAL A 132 -0.29 -5.46 -6.58
N SER A 133 0.91 -4.86 -6.53
CA SER A 133 1.42 -4.04 -7.63
C SER A 133 2.54 -4.67 -8.45
N GLY A 134 3.16 -5.73 -7.93
CA GLY A 134 4.47 -6.16 -8.41
C GLY A 134 5.51 -5.05 -8.26
N PRO A 135 6.55 -5.07 -9.10
CA PRO A 135 7.57 -4.01 -9.12
C PRO A 135 6.97 -2.65 -9.46
N CYS A 136 7.32 -1.63 -8.69
CA CYS A 136 6.94 -0.25 -8.95
C CYS A 136 7.69 0.32 -10.16
N ILE A 137 7.04 1.15 -10.96
CA ILE A 137 7.63 1.76 -12.15
C ILE A 137 8.32 3.08 -11.77
N GLY A 138 9.54 3.31 -12.26
CA GLY A 138 10.23 4.58 -12.04
C GLY A 138 11.26 4.89 -13.12
N THR A 139 11.82 6.09 -13.05
CA THR A 139 12.80 6.61 -14.01
C THR A 139 14.23 6.35 -13.57
N THR A 140 15.17 6.44 -14.52
CA THR A 140 16.60 6.38 -14.20
C THR A 140 16.98 7.48 -13.21
N GLY A 141 17.64 7.11 -12.11
CA GLY A 141 17.97 8.02 -11.00
C GLY A 141 16.76 8.43 -10.14
N GLY A 142 15.59 7.83 -10.39
CA GLY A 142 14.34 8.08 -9.69
C GLY A 142 14.26 7.43 -8.29
N HIS A 143 13.12 7.57 -7.62
CA HIS A 143 12.90 7.01 -6.28
C HIS A 143 12.87 5.46 -6.27
N ALA A 144 12.41 4.84 -7.38
CA ALA A 144 12.43 3.39 -7.55
C ALA A 144 13.83 2.84 -7.91
N ASP A 145 14.80 3.71 -8.20
CA ASP A 145 16.12 3.30 -8.70
C ASP A 145 17.17 3.21 -7.58
N SER A 146 18.21 2.45 -7.89
CA SER A 146 19.37 2.28 -7.05
C SER A 146 20.45 3.31 -7.38
N HIS A 147 20.81 4.17 -6.43
CA HIS A 147 21.95 5.10 -6.56
C HIS A 147 23.28 4.50 -6.09
N TYR A 148 23.40 3.18 -6.09
CA TYR A 148 24.67 2.52 -5.82
C TYR A 148 25.65 2.71 -6.98
N ASN A 149 26.91 2.39 -6.75
CA ASN A 149 27.91 2.39 -7.81
C ASN A 149 27.43 1.48 -8.96
N PRO A 150 27.54 1.88 -10.25
CA PRO A 150 27.01 1.12 -11.38
C PRO A 150 27.57 -0.31 -11.53
N TYR A 151 28.71 -0.61 -10.88
CA TYR A 151 29.28 -1.96 -10.85
C TYR A 151 28.70 -2.85 -9.74
N ILE A 152 27.81 -2.31 -8.89
CA ILE A 152 27.07 -3.04 -7.87
C ILE A 152 25.72 -3.43 -8.47
N THR A 153 25.64 -4.63 -9.03
CA THR A 153 24.42 -5.17 -9.64
C THR A 153 23.44 -5.76 -8.62
N GLU A 154 23.91 -6.01 -7.38
CA GLU A 154 23.15 -6.68 -6.31
C GLU A 154 22.61 -5.65 -5.31
N SER A 155 21.82 -4.69 -5.80
CA SER A 155 21.22 -3.67 -4.94
C SER A 155 19.90 -4.15 -4.32
N PRO A 156 19.68 -3.94 -3.01
CA PRO A 156 18.42 -4.27 -2.35
C PRO A 156 17.22 -3.46 -2.89
N VAL A 157 17.46 -2.31 -3.55
CA VAL A 157 16.42 -1.53 -4.25
C VAL A 157 16.13 -2.10 -5.65
N ALA A 158 17.12 -2.75 -6.28
CA ALA A 158 17.04 -3.22 -7.67
C ALA A 158 16.02 -4.35 -7.90
N GLY A 159 15.44 -4.92 -6.82
CA GLY A 159 14.40 -5.93 -6.93
C GLY A 159 12.99 -5.36 -7.10
N SER A 160 12.69 -4.23 -6.44
CA SER A 160 11.31 -3.71 -6.32
C SER A 160 10.97 -2.63 -7.35
N GLY A 161 11.96 -2.06 -8.04
CA GLY A 161 11.79 -1.04 -9.08
C GLY A 161 11.98 -1.60 -10.50
N GLN A 162 11.05 -1.28 -11.40
CA GLN A 162 11.19 -1.47 -12.84
C GLN A 162 11.55 -0.13 -13.50
N ILE A 163 12.83 0.03 -13.82
CA ILE A 163 13.37 1.30 -14.33
C ILE A 163 13.13 1.44 -15.82
N CYS A 164 12.46 2.51 -16.21
CA CYS A 164 12.03 2.81 -17.57
C CYS A 164 12.12 4.31 -17.84
N ASP A 165 12.45 4.71 -19.06
CA ASP A 165 12.47 6.12 -19.46
C ASP A 165 11.73 6.30 -20.79
N GLY A 166 10.85 7.31 -20.84
CA GLY A 166 9.98 7.60 -21.97
C GLY A 166 8.64 6.86 -21.94
N ALA A 167 7.62 7.48 -22.54
CA ALA A 167 6.23 7.00 -22.51
C ALA A 167 6.06 5.57 -23.06
N ASP A 168 6.75 5.22 -24.15
CA ASP A 168 6.68 3.86 -24.73
C ASP A 168 7.24 2.79 -23.79
N ALA A 169 8.32 3.11 -23.06
CA ALA A 169 8.90 2.21 -22.08
C ALA A 169 7.99 2.04 -20.86
N MET A 170 7.39 3.13 -20.38
CA MET A 170 6.40 3.11 -19.28
C MET A 170 5.17 2.29 -19.65
N LEU A 171 4.65 2.46 -20.87
CA LEU A 171 3.54 1.68 -21.40
C LEU A 171 3.88 0.19 -21.44
N LYS A 172 5.08 -0.17 -21.92
CA LYS A 172 5.55 -1.56 -21.96
C LYS A 172 5.68 -2.14 -20.54
N ALA A 173 6.17 -1.35 -19.59
CA ALA A 173 6.28 -1.76 -18.19
C ALA A 173 4.90 -1.99 -17.55
N ALA A 174 3.96 -1.08 -17.75
CA ALA A 174 2.60 -1.22 -17.28
C ALA A 174 1.93 -2.50 -17.83
N ARG A 175 2.05 -2.76 -19.15
CA ARG A 175 1.55 -4.00 -19.76
C ARG A 175 2.24 -5.25 -19.21
N TYR A 176 3.53 -5.15 -18.90
CA TYR A 176 4.28 -6.27 -18.31
C TYR A 176 3.76 -6.60 -16.91
N ASN A 177 3.58 -5.61 -16.05
CA ASN A 177 2.99 -5.82 -14.73
C ASN A 177 1.56 -6.38 -14.84
N VAL A 178 0.70 -5.84 -15.71
CA VAL A 178 -0.65 -6.38 -15.95
C VAL A 178 -0.62 -7.83 -16.44
N LYS A 179 0.27 -8.19 -17.37
CA LYS A 179 0.48 -9.58 -17.81
C LYS A 179 0.78 -10.51 -16.62
N HIS A 180 1.47 -10.00 -15.61
CA HIS A 180 1.81 -10.73 -14.40
C HIS A 180 0.71 -10.67 -13.31
N GLY A 181 -0.46 -10.12 -13.63
CA GLY A 181 -1.67 -10.27 -12.80
C GLY A 181 -1.74 -9.35 -11.60
N VAL A 182 -1.14 -8.15 -11.69
CA VAL A 182 -1.24 -7.12 -10.65
C VAL A 182 -2.64 -6.49 -10.61
N ASP A 183 -3.07 -6.03 -9.44
CA ASP A 183 -4.32 -5.29 -9.23
C ASP A 183 -4.10 -3.76 -9.28
N VAL A 184 -2.84 -3.34 -9.11
CA VAL A 184 -2.45 -1.93 -8.99
C VAL A 184 -1.21 -1.66 -9.83
N LEU A 185 -1.21 -0.60 -10.63
CA LEU A 185 0.02 -0.07 -11.23
C LEU A 185 0.59 1.02 -10.34
N LYS A 186 1.71 0.72 -9.67
CA LYS A 186 2.46 1.68 -8.86
C LYS A 186 3.53 2.38 -9.69
N PHE A 187 3.62 3.71 -9.58
CA PHE A 187 4.74 4.47 -10.15
C PHE A 187 5.27 5.59 -9.22
N MET A 188 6.44 6.13 -9.55
CA MET A 188 7.16 7.11 -8.73
C MET A 188 7.21 8.50 -9.40
N SER A 189 6.24 9.36 -9.09
CA SER A 189 6.15 10.70 -9.69
C SER A 189 7.14 11.71 -9.12
N THR A 190 7.63 11.51 -7.89
CA THR A 190 8.60 12.41 -7.25
C THR A 190 9.73 11.67 -6.55
N GLY A 191 10.80 12.38 -6.20
CA GLY A 191 11.81 11.88 -5.28
C GLY A 191 11.26 11.66 -3.87
N GLY A 192 11.69 10.58 -3.21
CA GLY A 192 11.25 10.20 -1.87
C GLY A 192 12.24 10.49 -0.75
N VAL A 193 11.77 10.21 0.47
CA VAL A 193 12.55 10.33 1.72
C VAL A 193 13.67 9.28 1.78
N MET A 194 13.35 8.02 1.49
CA MET A 194 14.29 6.90 1.69
C MET A 194 15.30 6.70 0.56
N SER A 195 15.10 7.28 -0.63
CA SER A 195 16.10 7.16 -1.69
C SER A 195 17.25 8.13 -1.46
N LYS A 196 18.47 7.61 -1.54
CA LYS A 196 19.68 8.42 -1.62
C LYS A 196 19.69 9.19 -2.94
N GLY A 197 20.33 10.36 -3.01
CA GLY A 197 20.57 11.07 -4.29
C GLY A 197 19.35 11.77 -4.92
N THR A 198 18.12 11.49 -4.49
CA THR A 198 16.94 12.24 -4.96
C THR A 198 16.70 13.50 -4.15
N THR A 199 16.11 14.52 -4.76
CA THR A 199 15.51 15.65 -4.02
C THR A 199 14.07 15.30 -3.68
N VAL A 200 13.71 15.35 -2.38
CA VAL A 200 12.35 15.00 -1.95
C VAL A 200 11.33 15.97 -2.57
N GLY A 201 10.26 15.40 -3.13
CA GLY A 201 9.19 16.18 -3.79
C GLY A 201 9.52 16.74 -5.18
N ALA A 202 10.78 16.68 -5.64
CA ALA A 202 11.10 17.01 -7.02
C ALA A 202 10.45 16.02 -7.98
N GLN A 203 9.78 16.50 -9.03
CA GLN A 203 9.13 15.65 -10.02
C GLN A 203 10.15 14.82 -10.80
N GLN A 204 9.83 13.54 -11.04
CA GLN A 204 10.73 12.54 -11.64
C GLN A 204 10.21 11.92 -12.94
N MET A 205 8.93 12.15 -13.28
CA MET A 205 8.32 11.68 -14.52
C MET A 205 7.71 12.87 -15.27
N THR A 206 7.67 12.78 -16.58
CA THR A 206 6.90 13.68 -17.46
C THR A 206 5.42 13.36 -17.41
N PHE A 207 4.59 14.27 -17.90
CA PHE A 207 3.15 14.05 -18.02
C PHE A 207 2.84 12.85 -18.93
N GLU A 208 3.57 12.73 -20.04
CA GLU A 208 3.39 11.68 -21.03
C GLU A 208 3.72 10.30 -20.48
N GLU A 209 4.75 10.21 -19.63
CA GLU A 209 5.11 8.98 -18.92
C GLU A 209 4.04 8.58 -17.89
N MET A 210 3.56 9.52 -17.07
CA MET A 210 2.50 9.23 -16.09
C MET A 210 1.20 8.82 -16.78
N ARG A 211 0.83 9.54 -17.85
CA ARG A 211 -0.36 9.24 -18.66
C ARG A 211 -0.28 7.85 -19.28
N ALA A 212 0.88 7.46 -19.82
CA ALA A 212 1.05 6.14 -20.41
C ALA A 212 0.76 4.99 -19.42
N VAL A 213 1.16 5.13 -18.15
CA VAL A 213 0.83 4.15 -17.11
C VAL A 213 -0.67 4.16 -16.79
N CYS A 214 -1.26 5.35 -16.62
CA CYS A 214 -2.69 5.49 -16.29
C CYS A 214 -3.61 4.98 -17.40
N GLU A 215 -3.28 5.24 -18.67
CA GLU A 215 -4.03 4.73 -19.82
C GLU A 215 -4.04 3.19 -19.87
N ILE A 216 -2.91 2.54 -19.59
CA ILE A 216 -2.87 1.07 -19.51
C ILE A 216 -3.69 0.57 -18.32
N ALA A 217 -3.66 1.27 -17.19
CA ALA A 217 -4.46 0.89 -16.04
C ALA A 217 -5.96 0.89 -16.37
N GLU A 218 -6.44 1.97 -17.01
CA GLU A 218 -7.82 2.10 -17.47
C GLU A 218 -8.20 1.02 -18.49
N MET A 219 -7.35 0.77 -19.51
CA MET A 219 -7.61 -0.25 -20.54
C MET A 219 -7.80 -1.65 -19.98
N TYR A 220 -7.08 -1.99 -18.91
CA TYR A 220 -7.08 -3.33 -18.32
C TYR A 220 -7.91 -3.42 -17.04
N GLY A 221 -8.54 -2.32 -16.61
CA GLY A 221 -9.41 -2.30 -15.42
C GLY A 221 -8.66 -2.48 -14.10
N VAL A 222 -7.41 -2.02 -14.01
CA VAL A 222 -6.62 -2.00 -12.77
C VAL A 222 -6.49 -0.56 -12.25
N ILE A 223 -6.30 -0.39 -10.95
CA ILE A 223 -6.14 0.95 -10.35
C ILE A 223 -4.68 1.41 -10.39
N THR A 224 -4.43 2.69 -10.14
CA THR A 224 -3.06 3.25 -10.06
C THR A 224 -2.76 3.88 -8.71
N ALA A 225 -1.50 3.81 -8.31
CA ALA A 225 -0.98 4.52 -7.14
C ALA A 225 0.31 5.25 -7.53
N THR A 226 0.47 6.51 -7.13
CA THR A 226 1.72 7.24 -7.33
C THR A 226 2.39 7.61 -6.03
N HIS A 227 3.68 7.32 -5.87
CA HIS A 227 4.48 8.02 -4.85
C HIS A 227 4.62 9.48 -5.26
N ALA A 228 4.12 10.41 -4.44
CA ALA A 228 4.35 11.83 -4.65
C ALA A 228 4.33 12.61 -3.32
N HIS A 229 5.46 13.27 -3.01
CA HIS A 229 5.50 14.24 -1.92
C HIS A 229 5.17 15.66 -2.42
N GLY A 230 5.83 16.08 -3.51
CA GLY A 230 5.83 17.47 -3.96
C GLY A 230 4.67 17.82 -4.89
N THR A 231 4.16 19.03 -4.71
CA THR A 231 2.99 19.61 -5.37
C THR A 231 2.97 19.42 -6.90
N ASN A 232 4.07 19.75 -7.59
CA ASN A 232 4.12 19.66 -9.06
C ASN A 232 3.92 18.23 -9.57
N GLY A 233 4.58 17.26 -8.93
CA GLY A 233 4.41 15.85 -9.28
C GLY A 233 3.00 15.34 -8.99
N ILE A 234 2.38 15.81 -7.89
CA ILE A 234 0.99 15.50 -7.56
C ILE A 234 0.05 16.04 -8.64
N LYS A 235 0.10 17.34 -8.96
CA LYS A 235 -0.76 17.95 -10.00
C LYS A 235 -0.60 17.26 -11.35
N CYS A 236 0.64 16.91 -11.72
CA CYS A 236 0.93 16.21 -12.96
C CYS A 236 0.27 14.81 -12.98
N ALA A 237 0.42 14.03 -11.91
CA ALA A 237 -0.14 12.68 -11.82
C ALA A 237 -1.68 12.69 -11.75
N VAL A 238 -2.26 13.64 -11.02
CA VAL A 238 -3.71 13.89 -10.95
C VAL A 238 -4.27 14.23 -12.33
N LYS A 239 -3.59 15.11 -13.07
CA LYS A 239 -3.95 15.45 -14.46
C LYS A 239 -3.84 14.23 -15.38
N ALA A 240 -2.86 13.34 -15.13
CA ALA A 240 -2.65 12.12 -15.91
C ALA A 240 -3.70 11.02 -15.64
N GLY A 241 -4.51 11.15 -14.58
CA GLY A 241 -5.60 10.22 -14.27
C GLY A 241 -5.27 9.19 -13.18
N VAL A 242 -4.35 9.50 -12.26
CA VAL A 242 -4.01 8.57 -11.17
C VAL A 242 -5.20 8.36 -10.21
N THR A 243 -5.38 7.12 -9.74
CA THR A 243 -6.43 6.74 -8.78
C THR A 243 -6.10 7.21 -7.37
N SER A 244 -4.88 6.99 -6.90
CA SER A 244 -4.44 7.47 -5.57
C SER A 244 -3.04 8.09 -5.57
N VAL A 245 -2.89 9.14 -4.77
CA VAL A 245 -1.63 9.79 -4.43
C VAL A 245 -1.19 9.29 -3.07
N GLU A 246 0.00 8.70 -3.03
CA GLU A 246 0.61 8.20 -1.82
C GLU A 246 1.48 9.28 -1.17
N HIS A 247 1.45 9.33 0.16
CA HIS A 247 2.11 10.30 1.02
C HIS A 247 1.49 11.71 0.96
N GLY A 248 1.57 12.41 -0.18
CA GLY A 248 0.97 13.74 -0.36
C GLY A 248 1.41 14.80 0.66
N MET A 249 2.65 14.72 1.15
CA MET A 249 3.10 15.50 2.31
C MET A 249 3.32 17.00 2.03
N MET A 250 3.24 17.45 0.79
CA MET A 250 3.40 18.87 0.40
C MET A 250 2.25 19.32 -0.51
N LEU A 251 1.02 18.88 -0.23
CA LEU A 251 -0.17 19.34 -0.93
C LEU A 251 -0.38 20.85 -0.71
N ASP A 252 -0.81 21.56 -1.76
CA ASP A 252 -1.37 22.91 -1.67
C ASP A 252 -2.87 22.86 -1.97
N ASP A 253 -3.56 23.99 -1.74
CA ASP A 253 -5.02 24.08 -1.94
C ASP A 253 -5.44 23.71 -3.36
N GLU A 254 -4.66 24.12 -4.37
CA GLU A 254 -4.94 23.79 -5.78
C GLU A 254 -4.82 22.29 -6.05
N CYS A 255 -3.81 21.59 -5.48
CA CYS A 255 -3.73 20.14 -5.55
C CYS A 255 -4.98 19.47 -4.97
N ILE A 256 -5.40 19.91 -3.78
CA ILE A 256 -6.54 19.33 -3.06
C ILE A 256 -7.82 19.49 -3.89
N GLU A 257 -8.04 20.68 -4.44
CA GLU A 257 -9.18 20.96 -5.33
C GLU A 257 -9.17 20.08 -6.58
N GLU A 258 -8.04 19.96 -7.27
CA GLU A 258 -7.95 19.13 -8.49
C GLU A 258 -8.08 17.63 -8.18
N MET A 259 -7.55 17.16 -7.04
CA MET A 259 -7.76 15.77 -6.57
C MET A 259 -9.25 15.51 -6.31
N ALA A 260 -9.92 16.38 -5.55
CA ALA A 260 -11.34 16.24 -5.22
C ALA A 260 -12.22 16.25 -6.48
N LYS A 261 -11.94 17.17 -7.42
CA LYS A 261 -12.66 17.29 -8.69
C LYS A 261 -12.55 16.05 -9.58
N ARG A 262 -11.45 15.32 -9.49
CA ARG A 262 -11.16 14.12 -10.31
C ARG A 262 -11.43 12.81 -9.58
N GLY A 263 -11.77 12.86 -8.30
CA GLY A 263 -11.96 11.67 -7.47
C GLY A 263 -10.65 10.93 -7.17
N THR A 264 -9.51 11.63 -7.16
CA THR A 264 -8.22 11.05 -6.79
C THR A 264 -8.10 10.97 -5.26
N PHE A 265 -7.82 9.78 -4.75
CA PHE A 265 -7.68 9.54 -3.31
C PHE A 265 -6.31 9.94 -2.78
N LEU A 266 -6.26 10.38 -1.51
CA LEU A 266 -5.01 10.58 -0.77
C LEU A 266 -4.79 9.42 0.20
N VAL A 267 -3.60 8.82 0.18
CA VAL A 267 -3.16 7.81 1.16
C VAL A 267 -1.95 8.37 1.92
N PRO A 268 -2.17 9.07 3.05
CA PRO A 268 -1.08 9.67 3.81
C PRO A 268 -0.40 8.62 4.68
N THR A 269 0.93 8.62 4.71
CA THR A 269 1.73 7.71 5.54
C THR A 269 2.46 8.48 6.64
N ILE A 270 1.71 9.29 7.41
CA ILE A 270 2.25 10.24 8.40
C ILE A 270 3.15 9.54 9.41
N ILE A 271 2.69 8.38 9.90
CA ILE A 271 3.41 7.54 10.87
C ILE A 271 4.81 7.16 10.38
N ALA A 272 5.01 6.94 9.08
CA ALA A 272 6.33 6.57 8.56
C ALA A 272 7.35 7.71 8.73
N ALA A 273 6.95 8.95 8.40
CA ALA A 273 7.80 10.12 8.58
C ALA A 273 8.07 10.39 10.06
N GLU A 274 7.05 10.30 10.92
CA GLU A 274 7.20 10.46 12.37
C GLU A 274 8.19 9.43 12.95
N ARG A 275 8.05 8.15 12.58
CA ARG A 275 8.93 7.08 13.08
C ARG A 275 10.37 7.28 12.64
N ILE A 276 10.62 7.72 11.40
CA ILE A 276 11.97 8.07 10.93
C ILE A 276 12.59 9.17 11.81
N ILE A 277 11.81 10.19 12.16
CA ILE A 277 12.30 11.32 12.98
C ILE A 277 12.56 10.88 14.42
N VAL A 278 11.62 10.15 15.02
CA VAL A 278 11.70 9.72 16.43
C VAL A 278 12.81 8.72 16.66
N MET A 279 12.96 7.72 15.79
CA MET A 279 14.03 6.72 15.91
C MET A 279 15.39 7.33 15.58
N GLY A 280 15.44 8.21 14.58
CA GLY A 280 16.60 9.04 14.27
C GLY A 280 17.87 8.26 13.93
N ALA A 281 18.98 9.00 13.89
CA ALA A 281 20.28 8.44 13.53
C ALA A 281 20.84 7.45 14.56
N GLU A 282 20.44 7.55 15.82
CA GLU A 282 20.86 6.63 16.89
C GLU A 282 20.38 5.20 16.64
N ALA A 283 19.23 5.04 15.98
CA ALA A 283 18.74 3.74 15.55
C ALA A 283 19.46 3.20 14.29
N GLY A 284 20.39 3.96 13.69
CA GLY A 284 21.09 3.61 12.45
C GLY A 284 20.43 4.14 11.18
N ILE A 285 19.39 4.98 11.29
CA ILE A 285 18.76 5.62 10.13
C ILE A 285 19.71 6.67 9.54
N PRO A 286 19.99 6.64 8.23
CA PRO A 286 20.85 7.65 7.61
C PRO A 286 20.33 9.08 7.82
N GLN A 287 21.22 10.00 8.18
CA GLN A 287 20.85 11.38 8.51
C GLN A 287 20.03 12.08 7.41
N TYR A 288 20.37 11.84 6.13
CA TYR A 288 19.64 12.43 5.02
C TYR A 288 18.16 12.01 4.98
N MET A 289 17.82 10.80 5.45
CA MET A 289 16.42 10.35 5.54
C MET A 289 15.70 11.10 6.67
N VAL A 290 16.37 11.29 7.81
CA VAL A 290 15.83 12.05 8.95
C VAL A 290 15.55 13.50 8.54
N ASP A 291 16.48 14.14 7.83
CA ASP A 291 16.33 15.52 7.38
C ASP A 291 15.19 15.67 6.36
N LYS A 292 15.12 14.76 5.38
CA LYS A 292 14.00 14.71 4.42
C LYS A 292 12.66 14.43 5.10
N ALA A 293 12.62 13.54 6.10
CA ALA A 293 11.42 13.24 6.87
C ALA A 293 10.90 14.47 7.63
N LYS A 294 11.80 15.22 8.29
CA LYS A 294 11.46 16.50 8.93
C LYS A 294 10.91 17.51 7.91
N GLN A 295 11.53 17.59 6.74
CA GLN A 295 11.08 18.48 5.67
C GLN A 295 9.65 18.13 5.22
N VAL A 296 9.35 16.86 4.91
CA VAL A 296 8.01 16.48 4.47
C VAL A 296 6.96 16.67 5.57
N LEU A 297 7.27 16.29 6.82
CA LEU A 297 6.30 16.40 7.91
C LEU A 297 5.97 17.85 8.26
N ALA A 298 6.96 18.76 8.21
CA ALA A 298 6.73 20.18 8.45
C ALA A 298 5.80 20.85 7.41
N ASN A 299 5.64 20.23 6.23
CA ASN A 299 4.80 20.71 5.14
C ASN A 299 3.42 20.02 5.08
N HIS A 300 3.19 18.96 5.86
CA HIS A 300 1.89 18.33 5.94
C HIS A 300 1.00 19.10 6.93
N ARG A 301 0.15 19.98 6.41
CA ARG A 301 -0.81 20.80 7.16
C ARG A 301 -2.24 20.50 6.77
#